data_AF-A0A094KDC6-F1
#
_entry.id   AF-A0A094KDC6-F1
#
_cell.length_a   1.000
_cell.length_b   1.000
_cell.length_c   1.000
_cell.angle_alpha   90.00
_cell.angle_beta   90.00
_cell.angle_gamma   90.00
#
_symmetry.space_group_name_H-M   'P 1'
#
loop_
_entity.id
_entity.type
_entity.pdbx_description
1 polymer ?
#
loop_
_entity_poly.entity_id
_entity_poly.type
_entity_poly.pdbx_seq_one_letter_code
_entity_poly.pdbx_strand_id
1 'polypeptide(L)'
;MGRTDWNDDALRARYYDGLKDSIKDEIARGVRPDDLEKLILAATLIDNRHYERRLEKGGQKPTWIQKRPKQRSYWPQPMELDATFKQGN
;
A
#
# COMPACT_ATOMS: atom_id res chain seq x y z
N MET A 1 40.73 26.20 -8.59
CA MET A 1 39.55 25.32 -8.69
C MET A 1 39.34 24.61 -7.35
N GLY A 2 38.45 25.14 -6.50
CA GLY A 2 38.01 24.44 -5.30
C GLY A 2 37.16 23.25 -5.72
N ARG A 3 37.56 22.04 -5.31
CA ARG A 3 36.94 20.78 -5.69
C ARG A 3 35.57 20.67 -4.98
N THR A 4 34.51 20.68 -5.76
CA THR A 4 33.10 20.65 -5.33
C THR A 4 32.61 19.23 -4.97
N ASP A 5 33.52 18.28 -4.75
CA ASP A 5 33.16 16.88 -4.46
C ASP A 5 32.33 16.76 -3.17
N TRP A 6 32.57 17.63 -2.18
CA TRP A 6 31.79 17.65 -0.94
C TRP A 6 30.32 18.07 -1.18
N ASN A 7 30.08 18.95 -2.13
CA ASN A 7 28.73 19.44 -2.40
C ASN A 7 27.88 18.33 -3.05
N ASP A 8 28.44 17.59 -3.99
CA ASP A 8 27.73 16.51 -4.69
C ASP A 8 27.45 15.33 -3.77
N ASP A 9 28.40 14.97 -2.89
CA ASP A 9 28.17 13.93 -1.89
C ASP A 9 27.10 14.34 -0.85
N ALA A 10 27.14 15.60 -0.40
CA ALA A 10 26.13 16.14 0.51
C ALA A 10 24.73 16.17 -0.14
N LEU A 11 24.64 16.55 -1.42
CA LEU A 11 23.39 16.59 -2.16
C LEU A 11 22.81 15.19 -2.38
N ARG A 12 23.68 14.22 -2.67
CA ARG A 12 23.34 12.80 -2.76
C ARG A 12 22.82 12.25 -1.44
N ALA A 13 23.51 12.50 -0.33
CA ALA A 13 23.06 12.06 0.98
C ALA A 13 21.69 12.66 1.34
N ARG A 14 21.51 13.97 1.09
CA ARG A 14 20.24 14.66 1.33
C ARG A 14 19.11 14.10 0.47
N TYR A 15 19.38 13.79 -0.79
CA TYR A 15 18.42 13.17 -1.70
C TYR A 15 18.07 11.76 -1.23
N TYR A 16 19.07 10.95 -0.90
CA TYR A 16 18.87 9.59 -0.39
C TYR A 16 18.02 9.60 0.88
N ASP A 17 18.31 10.48 1.84
CA ASP A 17 17.53 10.60 3.08
C ASP A 17 16.05 10.93 2.83
N GLY A 18 15.77 11.76 1.81
CA GLY A 18 14.41 12.13 1.41
C GLY A 18 13.62 11.02 0.68
N LEU A 19 14.25 9.94 0.24
CA LEU A 19 13.57 8.83 -0.41
C LEU A 19 12.73 8.02 0.58
N LYS A 20 11.62 7.46 0.07
CA LYS A 20 10.78 6.52 0.82
C LYS A 20 11.57 5.25 1.14
N ASP A 21 11.29 4.67 2.30
CA ASP A 21 11.94 3.46 2.79
C ASP A 21 11.86 2.29 1.79
N SER A 22 10.69 2.06 1.20
CA SER A 22 10.51 1.01 0.18
C SER A 22 11.39 1.19 -1.06
N ILE A 23 11.68 2.44 -1.44
CA ILE A 23 12.56 2.74 -2.57
C ILE A 23 14.02 2.55 -2.14
N LYS A 24 14.38 2.97 -0.92
CA LYS A 24 15.71 2.75 -0.34
C LYS A 24 16.05 1.27 -0.26
N ASP A 25 15.11 0.43 0.16
CA ASP A 25 15.27 -1.03 0.24
C ASP A 25 15.55 -1.65 -1.12
N GLU A 26 14.79 -1.26 -2.15
CA GLU A 26 14.99 -1.76 -3.52
C GLU A 26 16.34 -1.29 -4.09
N ILE A 27 16.75 -0.04 -3.80
CA ILE A 27 18.08 0.47 -4.16
C ILE A 27 19.18 -0.31 -3.43
N ALA A 28 19.01 -0.60 -2.13
CA ALA A 28 19.96 -1.36 -1.32
C ALA A 28 20.07 -2.82 -1.75
N ARG A 29 18.99 -3.39 -2.31
CA ARG A 29 18.94 -4.75 -2.84
C ARG A 29 19.63 -4.89 -4.21
N GLY A 30 19.80 -3.78 -4.92
CA GLY A 30 20.54 -3.69 -6.18
C GLY A 30 21.99 -3.20 -5.99
N VAL A 31 22.53 -2.59 -7.04
CA VAL A 31 23.81 -1.89 -6.98
C VAL A 31 23.54 -0.47 -6.52
N ARG A 32 24.14 -0.06 -5.39
CA ARG A 32 24.01 1.31 -4.89
C ARG A 32 24.70 2.27 -5.87
N PRO A 33 23.96 3.19 -6.50
CA PRO A 33 24.54 4.10 -7.47
C PRO A 33 25.42 5.13 -6.75
N ASP A 34 26.65 5.31 -7.24
CA ASP A 34 27.60 6.29 -6.71
C ASP A 34 27.27 7.72 -7.15
N ASP A 35 26.59 7.86 -8.28
CA ASP A 35 26.27 9.13 -8.90
C ASP A 35 24.83 9.56 -8.60
N LEU A 36 24.64 10.87 -8.39
CA LEU A 36 23.33 11.44 -8.04
C LEU A 36 22.32 11.24 -9.17
N GLU A 37 22.71 11.45 -10.43
CA GLU A 37 21.80 11.28 -11.57
C GLU A 37 21.31 9.82 -11.64
N LYS A 38 22.22 8.87 -11.46
CA LYS A 38 21.88 7.44 -11.40
C LYS A 38 20.95 7.13 -10.24
N LEU A 39 21.13 7.77 -9.09
CA LEU A 39 20.25 7.61 -7.93
C LEU A 39 18.83 8.11 -8.22
N ILE A 40 18.69 9.27 -8.88
CA ILE A 40 17.40 9.83 -9.30
C ILE A 40 16.70 8.92 -10.31
N LEU A 41 17.43 8.44 -11.33
CA LEU A 41 16.90 7.53 -12.33
C LEU A 41 16.43 6.21 -11.70
N ALA A 42 17.25 5.61 -10.84
CA ALA A 42 16.90 4.36 -10.15
C ALA A 42 15.64 4.54 -9.28
N ALA A 43 15.58 5.61 -8.49
CA ALA A 43 14.42 5.90 -7.65
C ALA A 43 13.14 6.07 -8.49
N THR A 44 13.23 6.75 -9.63
CA THR A 44 12.10 6.97 -10.55
C THR A 44 11.59 5.66 -11.16
N LEU A 45 12.50 4.80 -11.63
CA LEU A 45 12.15 3.49 -12.19
C LEU A 45 11.47 2.58 -11.15
N ILE A 46 11.98 2.59 -9.92
CA ILE A 46 11.41 1.81 -8.82
C ILE A 46 10.01 2.32 -8.45
N ASP A 47 9.82 3.64 -8.38
CA ASP A 47 8.50 4.23 -8.08
C ASP A 47 7.47 3.86 -9.17
N ASN A 48 7.86 3.96 -10.46
CA ASN A 48 7.02 3.51 -11.57
C ASN A 48 6.62 2.04 -11.42
N ARG A 49 7.57 1.15 -11.10
CA ARG A 49 7.28 -0.27 -10.90
C ARG A 49 6.34 -0.52 -9.71
N HIS A 50 6.51 0.23 -8.62
CA HIS A 50 5.59 0.15 -7.48
C HIS A 50 4.19 0.66 -7.84
N TYR A 51 4.10 1.72 -8.63
CA TYR A 51 2.85 2.26 -9.12
C TYR A 51 2.12 1.26 -10.03
N GLU A 52 2.81 0.69 -11.02
CA GLU A 52 2.27 -0.39 -11.86
C GLU A 52 1.80 -1.59 -11.04
N ARG A 53 2.62 -2.07 -10.10
CA ARG A 53 2.24 -3.17 -9.20
C ARG A 53 1.00 -2.84 -8.37
N ARG A 54 0.85 -1.58 -7.95
CA ARG A 54 -0.35 -1.11 -7.24
C ARG A 54 -1.57 -1.06 -8.15
N LEU A 55 -1.41 -0.68 -9.42
CA LEU A 55 -2.49 -0.73 -10.41
C LEU A 55 -2.92 -2.17 -10.72
N GLU A 56 -1.96 -3.08 -10.90
CA GLU A 56 -2.22 -4.52 -11.09
C GLU A 56 -2.98 -5.11 -9.89
N LYS A 57 -2.55 -4.79 -8.66
CA LYS A 57 -3.28 -5.17 -7.45
C LYS A 57 -4.59 -4.38 -7.28
N GLY A 58 -4.70 -3.18 -7.83
CA GLY A 58 -5.83 -2.26 -7.74
C GLY A 58 -7.06 -2.67 -8.54
N GLY A 59 -6.99 -3.74 -9.34
CA GLY A 59 -8.17 -4.50 -9.75
C GLY A 59 -8.88 -5.21 -8.58
N GLN A 60 -8.26 -5.26 -7.39
CA GLN A 60 -8.89 -5.78 -6.17
C GLN A 60 -9.86 -4.74 -5.61
N LYS A 61 -11.11 -5.00 -5.95
CA LYS A 61 -12.37 -4.46 -5.42
C LYS A 61 -12.22 -3.90 -4.00
N PRO A 62 -12.78 -2.71 -3.70
CA PRO A 62 -12.69 -2.11 -2.38
C PRO A 62 -13.14 -3.12 -1.31
N THR A 63 -12.31 -3.30 -0.29
CA THR A 63 -12.51 -4.22 0.84
C THR A 63 -13.82 -3.98 1.59
N TRP A 64 -14.49 -2.85 1.35
CA TRP A 64 -15.84 -2.57 1.83
C TRP A 64 -16.92 -3.50 1.25
N ILE A 65 -16.71 -4.08 0.05
CA ILE A 65 -17.63 -5.04 -0.57
C ILE A 65 -17.61 -6.40 0.16
N GLN A 66 -16.59 -6.67 1.00
CA GLN A 66 -16.47 -7.94 1.73
C GLN A 66 -17.20 -8.01 3.06
N LYS A 67 -18.04 -7.02 3.41
CA LYS A 67 -18.99 -7.19 4.52
C LYS A 67 -20.18 -8.02 4.03
N ARG A 68 -19.99 -9.34 3.92
CA ARG A 68 -21.14 -10.27 3.96
C ARG A 68 -21.89 -9.94 5.25
N PRO A 69 -23.19 -9.57 5.22
CA PRO A 69 -23.96 -9.43 6.44
C PRO A 69 -23.93 -10.81 7.11
N LYS A 70 -23.30 -10.87 8.29
CA LYS A 70 -23.32 -12.06 9.14
C LYS A 70 -24.80 -12.37 9.36
N GLN A 71 -25.26 -13.47 8.78
CA GLN A 71 -26.61 -13.97 8.98
C GLN A 71 -26.92 -13.91 10.48
N ARG A 72 -27.96 -13.13 10.82
CA ARG A 72 -28.47 -12.99 12.17
C ARG A 72 -28.69 -14.40 12.71
N SER A 73 -27.88 -14.77 13.70
CA SER A 73 -28.08 -15.99 14.47
C SER A 73 -29.49 -15.91 15.03
N TYR A 74 -30.35 -16.77 14.48
CA TYR A 74 -31.74 -16.95 14.83
C TYR A 74 -31.82 -17.45 16.28
N TRP A 75 -31.83 -16.49 17.20
CA TRP A 75 -32.54 -16.61 18.46
C TRP A 75 -33.90 -15.95 18.23
N PRO A 76 -35.01 -16.66 18.42
CA PRO A 76 -36.33 -16.08 18.25
C PRO A 76 -36.45 -14.87 19.17
N GLN A 77 -36.70 -13.69 18.61
CA GLN A 77 -37.00 -12.54 19.45
C GLN A 77 -38.37 -12.77 20.08
N PRO A 78 -38.56 -12.47 21.37
CA PRO A 78 -39.81 -12.76 22.11
C PRO A 78 -41.07 -12.09 21.53
N MET A 79 -40.92 -11.24 20.51
CA MET A 79 -41.99 -10.58 19.76
C MET A 79 -42.60 -11.46 18.64
N GLU A 80 -42.04 -12.66 18.37
CA GLU A 80 -42.51 -13.59 17.33
C GLU A 80 -43.53 -14.63 17.84
N LEU A 81 -43.81 -14.66 19.15
CA LEU A 81 -44.69 -15.67 19.76
C LEU A 81 -46.19 -15.46 19.42
N ASP A 82 -46.62 -14.22 19.16
CA ASP A 82 -48.04 -13.93 18.89
C ASP A 82 -48.47 -14.18 17.44
N ALA A 83 -47.53 -14.35 16.51
CA ALA A 83 -47.84 -14.44 15.08
C ALA A 83 -48.16 -15.85 14.58
N THR A 84 -48.01 -16.90 15.40
CA THR A 84 -48.22 -18.31 14.97
C THR A 84 -49.37 -19.03 15.66
N PHE A 85 -50.15 -18.37 16.51
CA PHE A 85 -51.42 -18.93 16.97
C PHE A 85 -52.52 -18.71 15.93
N LYS A 86 -52.43 -19.43 14.80
CA LYS A 86 -53.57 -19.61 13.90
C LYS A 86 -53.71 -21.07 13.48
N GLN A 87 -54.82 -21.63 13.97
CA GLN A 87 -55.56 -22.81 13.52
C GLN A 87 -55.07 -24.21 13.91
N GLY A 88 -55.86 -24.86 14.78
CA GLY A 88 -56.80 -25.87 14.30
C GLY A 88 -56.71 -27.26 14.93
N ASN A 89 -57.48 -27.51 15.99
CA ASN A 89 -58.58 -28.48 16.05
C ASN A 89 -59.36 -28.30 17.36
#